data_AF-A0A418VTE9-F1
#
_entry.id   AF-A0A418VTE9-F1
#
_cell.length_a   1.000
_cell.length_b   1.000
_cell.length_c   1.000
_cell.angle_alpha   90.00
_cell.angle_beta   90.00
_cell.angle_gamma   90.00
#
_symmetry.space_group_name_H-M   'P 1'
#
loop_
_entity.id
_entity.type
_entity.pdbx_description
1 polymer ?
#
loop_
_entity_poly.entity_id
_entity_poly.type
_entity_poly.pdbx_seq_one_letter_code
_entity_poly.pdbx_strand_id
1 'polypeptide(L)'
;MRFTETIQRLYEDGYRVFLEVGPSGNLTSFVGDTLRGKDDVLAVSSNSRRKPAMAHLHQTLAQLFAAGVDFEPARLFAHRKIADLTCWASSSRRSSWRRA
;
A
#
# COMPACT_ATOMS: atom_id res chain seq x y z
N MET A 1 6.22 -3.92 28.57
CA MET A 1 5.45 -3.69 27.33
C MET A 1 5.09 -5.04 26.74
N ARG A 2 3.85 -5.26 26.27
CA ARG A 2 3.33 -6.55 25.76
C ARG A 2 3.08 -6.49 24.25
N PHE A 3 4.15 -6.36 23.47
CA PHE A 3 4.05 -6.12 22.02
C PHE A 3 3.46 -7.31 21.28
N THR A 4 4.02 -8.50 21.50
CA THR A 4 3.58 -9.74 20.85
C THR A 4 2.10 -10.02 21.12
N GLU A 5 1.65 -9.94 22.38
CA GLU A 5 0.25 -10.18 22.70
C GLU A 5 -0.68 -9.13 22.07
N THR A 6 -0.22 -7.90 21.90
CA THR A 6 -0.99 -6.83 21.23
C THR A 6 -1.15 -7.13 19.74
N ILE A 7 -0.08 -7.52 19.05
CA ILE A 7 -0.13 -7.85 17.62
C ILE A 7 -0.99 -9.09 17.37
N GLN A 8 -0.90 -10.11 18.22
CA GLN A 8 -1.75 -11.30 18.14
C GLN A 8 -3.23 -10.96 18.29
N ARG A 9 -3.58 -10.13 19.29
CA ARG A 9 -4.97 -9.66 19.47
C ARG A 9 -5.49 -8.86 18.29
N LEU A 10 -4.70 -7.92 17.76
CA LEU A 10 -5.09 -7.18 16.56
C LEU A 10 -5.31 -8.11 15.36
N TYR A 11 -4.49 -9.14 15.20
CA TYR A 11 -4.71 -10.14 14.17
C TYR A 11 -6.01 -10.93 14.40
N GLU A 12 -6.28 -11.36 15.63
CA GLU A 12 -7.52 -12.03 16.03
C GLU A 12 -8.76 -11.16 15.78
N ASP A 13 -8.65 -9.85 16.02
CA ASP A 13 -9.68 -8.85 15.78
C ASP A 13 -9.90 -8.53 14.28
N GLY A 14 -9.12 -9.14 13.38
CA GLY A 14 -9.30 -9.01 11.94
C GLY A 14 -8.38 -7.99 11.25
N TYR A 15 -7.48 -7.33 11.96
CA TYR A 15 -6.51 -6.43 11.33
C TYR A 15 -5.48 -7.22 10.51
N ARG A 16 -5.19 -6.74 9.29
CA ARG A 16 -4.27 -7.40 8.35
C ARG A 16 -3.14 -6.50 7.84
N VAL A 17 -3.28 -5.19 8.01
CA VAL A 17 -2.29 -4.21 7.56
C VAL A 17 -1.68 -3.51 8.76
N PHE A 18 -0.36 -3.58 8.90
CA PHE A 18 0.41 -2.96 9.97
C PHE A 18 1.42 -1.98 9.37
N LEU A 19 1.27 -0.70 9.70
CA LEU A 19 2.18 0.37 9.26
C LEU A 19 3.03 0.86 10.42
N GLU A 20 4.35 0.71 10.32
CA GLU A 20 5.31 1.36 11.21
C GLU A 20 5.59 2.79 10.73
N VAL A 21 5.35 3.77 11.61
CA VAL A 21 5.74 5.16 11.38
C VAL A 21 7.03 5.47 12.13
N GLY A 22 8.16 5.47 11.43
CA GLY A 22 9.46 5.72 12.03
C GLY A 22 10.64 5.28 11.17
N PRO A 23 11.89 5.62 11.56
CA PRO A 23 13.07 5.46 10.70
C PRO A 23 13.70 4.06 10.73
N SER A 24 13.25 3.15 11.60
CA SER A 24 14.01 1.93 11.91
C SER A 24 13.55 0.69 11.12
N GLY A 25 12.25 0.49 10.95
CA GLY A 25 11.71 -0.76 10.40
C GLY A 25 11.73 -1.93 11.39
N ASN A 26 12.06 -1.69 12.67
CA ASN A 26 12.21 -2.76 13.65
C ASN A 26 10.86 -3.36 14.04
N LEU A 27 9.82 -2.52 14.19
CA LEU A 27 8.49 -2.99 14.56
C LEU A 27 7.88 -3.81 13.43
N THR A 28 8.16 -3.44 12.18
CA THR A 28 7.77 -4.18 10.98
C THR A 28 8.31 -5.61 11.03
N SER A 29 9.61 -5.78 11.34
CA SER A 29 10.21 -7.11 11.53
C SER A 29 9.56 -7.86 12.69
N PHE A 30 9.29 -7.20 13.82
CA PHE A 30 8.66 -7.85 14.97
C PHE A 30 7.22 -8.30 14.69
N VAL A 31 6.46 -7.55 13.88
CA VAL A 31 5.14 -8.00 13.39
C VAL A 31 5.30 -9.25 12.53
N GLY A 32 6.25 -9.24 11.58
CA GLY A 32 6.54 -10.40 10.73
C GLY A 32 6.96 -11.65 11.51
N ASP A 33 7.75 -11.49 12.58
CA ASP A 33 8.11 -12.58 13.47
C ASP A 33 6.93 -13.08 14.31
N THR A 34 6.11 -12.16 14.83
CA THR A 34 4.94 -12.49 15.66
C THR A 34 3.87 -13.24 14.87
N LEU A 35 3.66 -12.87 13.60
CA LEU A 35 2.64 -13.42 12.71
C LEU A 35 3.24 -14.34 11.64
N ARG A 36 4.39 -14.95 11.93
CA ARG A 36 5.07 -15.86 11.01
C ARG A 36 4.13 -17.00 10.57
N GLY A 37 4.04 -17.23 9.26
CA GLY A 37 3.15 -18.23 8.66
C GLY A 37 1.71 -17.74 8.43
N LYS A 38 1.42 -16.45 8.65
CA LYS A 38 0.16 -15.80 8.24
C LYS A 38 0.38 -15.10 6.90
N ASP A 39 -0.05 -15.74 5.82
CA ASP A 39 0.13 -15.22 4.44
C ASP A 39 -0.83 -14.07 4.09
N ASP A 40 -1.80 -13.78 4.96
CA ASP A 40 -2.82 -12.75 4.80
C ASP A 40 -2.43 -11.39 5.44
N VAL A 41 -1.17 -11.22 5.86
CA VAL A 41 -0.70 -10.03 6.59
C VAL A 41 0.26 -9.19 5.74
N LEU A 42 0.04 -7.87 5.75
CA LEU A 42 0.97 -6.87 5.24
C LEU A 42 1.57 -6.08 6.41
N ALA A 43 2.89 -6.17 6.58
CA ALA A 43 3.64 -5.32 7.51
C ALA A 43 4.63 -4.45 6.73
N VAL A 44 4.53 -3.13 6.88
CA VAL A 44 5.33 -2.14 6.12
C VAL A 44 5.81 -1.01 7.02
N SER A 45 6.97 -0.42 6.72
CA SER A 45 7.45 0.81 7.36
C SER A 45 7.33 2.00 6.41
N SER A 46 7.03 3.18 6.94
CA SER A 46 6.98 4.42 6.14
C SER A 46 8.37 4.99 5.83
N ASN A 47 9.39 4.56 6.56
CA ASN A 47 10.76 5.03 6.41
C ASN A 47 11.78 3.95 6.82
N SER A 48 13.02 4.11 6.36
CA SER A 48 14.17 3.31 6.78
C SER A 48 15.44 4.11 6.56
N ARG A 49 16.34 4.14 7.54
CA ARG A 49 17.67 4.78 7.40
C ARG A 49 18.51 4.24 6.23
N ARG A 50 18.19 3.04 5.73
CA ARG A 50 18.93 2.39 4.65
C ARG A 50 18.40 2.72 3.25
N LYS A 51 17.26 3.41 3.15
CA LYS A 51 16.58 3.69 1.87
C LYS A 51 16.38 5.19 1.66
N PRO A 52 16.35 5.69 0.42
CA PRO A 52 15.97 7.07 0.13
C PRO A 52 14.54 7.36 0.63
N ALA A 53 14.39 8.37 1.50
CA ALA A 53 13.15 8.61 2.24
C ALA A 53 11.91 8.75 1.35
N MET A 54 11.99 9.58 0.30
CA MET A 54 10.84 9.79 -0.60
C MET A 54 10.51 8.56 -1.43
N ALA A 55 11.51 7.85 -1.95
CA ALA A 55 11.25 6.62 -2.72
C ALA A 55 10.60 5.55 -1.84
N HIS A 56 11.06 5.41 -0.60
CA HIS A 56 10.48 4.47 0.35
C HIS A 56 9.04 4.84 0.71
N LEU A 57 8.77 6.11 1.00
CA LEU A 57 7.41 6.57 1.30
C LEU A 57 6.43 6.28 0.15
N HIS A 58 6.81 6.60 -1.09
CA HIS A 58 5.96 6.30 -2.26
C HIS A 58 5.73 4.79 -2.43
N GLN A 59 6.78 3.97 -2.20
CA GLN A 59 6.65 2.52 -2.22
C GLN A 59 5.66 2.01 -1.16
N THR A 60 5.74 2.52 0.07
CA THR A 60 4.82 2.16 1.16
C THR A 60 3.39 2.55 0.82
N LEU A 61 3.16 3.75 0.29
CA LEU A 61 1.82 4.18 -0.15
C LEU A 61 1.26 3.31 -1.28
N ALA A 62 2.11 2.90 -2.24
CA ALA A 62 1.70 1.97 -3.28
C ALA A 62 1.32 0.59 -2.73
N GLN A 63 2.04 0.09 -1.73
CA GLN A 63 1.72 -1.17 -1.06
C GLN A 63 0.39 -1.08 -0.29
N LEU A 64 0.15 0.02 0.42
CA LEU A 64 -1.13 0.26 1.12
C LEU A 64 -2.30 0.34 0.13
N PHE A 65 -2.11 1.03 -1.00
CA PHE A 65 -3.12 1.12 -2.06
C PHE A 65 -3.45 -0.26 -2.64
N ALA A 66 -2.42 -1.06 -2.95
CA ALA A 66 -2.59 -2.41 -3.47
C ALA A 66 -3.25 -3.36 -2.46
N ALA A 67 -3.09 -3.11 -1.17
CA ALA A 67 -3.77 -3.83 -0.09
C ALA A 67 -5.22 -3.38 0.15
N GLY A 68 -5.72 -2.40 -0.61
CA GLY A 68 -7.08 -1.90 -0.49
C GLY A 68 -7.31 -0.94 0.68
N VAL A 69 -6.23 -0.37 1.25
CA VAL A 69 -6.37 0.70 2.25
C VAL A 69 -6.98 1.92 1.57
N ASP A 70 -8.09 2.40 2.11
CA ASP A 70 -8.81 3.55 1.56
C ASP A 70 -8.03 4.85 1.82
N PHE A 71 -7.51 5.44 0.74
CA PHE A 71 -6.99 6.79 0.72
C PHE A 71 -7.09 7.35 -0.70
N GLU A 72 -7.00 8.67 -0.81
CA GLU A 72 -7.05 9.39 -2.08
C GLU A 72 -5.63 9.63 -2.63
N PRO A 73 -5.11 8.83 -3.59
CA PRO A 73 -3.72 8.94 -4.04
C PRO A 73 -3.48 10.23 -4.83
N ALA A 74 -4.53 10.79 -5.43
CA ALA A 74 -4.48 12.05 -6.16
C ALA A 74 -3.95 13.21 -5.29
N ARG A 75 -4.13 13.16 -3.95
CA ARG A 75 -3.61 14.18 -3.03
C ARG A 75 -2.09 14.31 -3.04
N LEU A 76 -1.35 13.25 -3.37
CA LEU A 76 0.12 13.30 -3.51
C LEU A 76 0.57 14.26 -4.61
N PHE A 77 -0.33 14.55 -5.54
CA PHE A 77 -0.04 15.34 -6.73
C PHE A 77 -0.89 16.61 -6.82
N ALA A 78 -1.58 17.01 -5.76
CA ALA A 78 -2.43 18.21 -5.74
C ALA A 78 -1.69 19.49 -6.18
N HIS A 79 -0.36 19.52 -6.04
CA HIS A 79 0.50 20.64 -6.42
C HIS A 79 1.41 20.35 -7.62
N ARG A 80 1.10 19.31 -8.42
CA ARG A 80 1.88 18.88 -9.59
C ARG A 80 0.96 18.64 -10.78
N LYS A 81 1.30 19.20 -11.94
CA LYS A 81 0.64 18.83 -13.20
C LYS A 81 1.18 17.47 -13.65
N ILE A 82 0.33 16.45 -13.66
CA ILE A 82 0.64 15.15 -14.28
C ILE A 82 -0.04 15.11 -15.63
N ALA A 83 0.66 14.64 -16.66
CA ALA A 83 0.06 14.42 -17.97
C ALA A 83 -0.93 13.24 -17.89
N ASP A 84 -2.11 13.40 -18.48
CA ASP A 84 -3.05 12.28 -18.60
C ASP A 84 -2.41 11.17 -19.42
N LEU A 85 -2.37 9.98 -18.84
CA LEU A 85 -1.97 8.78 -19.55
C LEU A 85 -3.20 8.27 -20.30
N THR A 86 -3.21 8.45 -21.62
CA THR A 86 -4.15 7.75 -22.50
C THR A 86 -3.81 6.27 -22.43
N CYS A 87 -4.47 5.54 -21.52
CA CYS A 87 -4.29 4.11 -21.42
C CYS A 87 -4.71 3.47 -22.75
N TRP A 88 -3.88 2.57 -23.28
CA TRP A 88 -3.91 2.05 -24.64
C TRP A 88 -5.13 1.16 -24.98
N ALA A 89 -6.25 1.31 -24.25
CA ALA A 89 -7.45 0.50 -24.36
C ALA A 89 -8.73 1.31 -24.68
N SER A 90 -8.62 2.52 -25.24
CA SER A 90 -9.76 3.19 -25.88
C SER A 90 -9.52 3.39 -27.38
N SER A 91 -9.23 2.31 -28.11
CA SER A 91 -9.69 2.26 -29.50
C SER A 91 -11.21 2.16 -29.47
N SER A 92 -11.87 3.31 -29.58
CA SER A 92 -13.32 3.39 -29.76
C SER A 92 -13.71 2.48 -30.91
N ARG A 93 -14.33 1.35 -30.61
CA ARG A 93 -15.04 0.54 -31.61
C ARG A 93 -16.27 1.35 -32.00
N ARG A 94 -16.13 2.24 -32.99
CA ARG A 94 -17.28 2.95 -33.60
C ARG A 94 -18.18 1.87 -34.17
N SER A 95 -19.34 1.72 -33.55
CA SER A 95 -20.44 0.90 -34.02
C SER A 95 -20.99 1.49 -35.32
N SER A 96 -20.67 0.86 -36.45
CA SER A 96 -21.47 0.99 -37.66
C SER A 96 -21.50 -0.33 -38.43
N TRP A 97 -22.21 -1.31 -37.90
CA TRP A 97 -22.82 -2.33 -38.73
C TRP A 97 -24.30 -1.96 -38.88
N ARG A 98 -24.62 -1.26 -39.97
CA ARG A 98 -26.00 -1.16 -40.45
C ARG A 98 -26.39 -2.54 -40.97
N ARG A 99 -27.52 -3.06 -40.47
CA ARG A 99 -28.24 -4.13 -41.16
C ARG A 99 -28.75 -3.58 -42.49
N ALA A 100 -28.33 -4.22 -43.58
CA ALA A 100 -29.06 -4.32 -44.84
C ALA A 100 -29.13 -5.81 -45.15
#